data_AF-A0A158JIK6-F1
#
_entry.id   AF-A0A158JIK6-F1
#
_cell.length_a   1.000
_cell.length_b   1.000
_cell.length_c   1.000
_cell.angle_alpha   90.00
_cell.angle_beta   90.00
_cell.angle_gamma   90.00
#
_symmetry.space_group_name_H-M   'P 1'
#
loop_
_entity.id
_entity.type
_entity.pdbx_description
1 polymer ?
#
loop_
_entity_poly.entity_id
_entity_poly.type
_entity_poly.pdbx_seq_one_letter_code
_entity_poly.pdbx_strand_id
1 'polypeptide(L)'
;MNLNLSETRLSTTELLNSKPVVNRLYAPDTSSVTPNTDAGPYLPGVMTQKGIVTDTRPRAYGSFGIPFTSTRVQDGDQSASGVTLANLLSTSFPYRTIGKLTFSAGYCSASLIRRSVLVTAAHCIQGFGSGNSTYSDYQFVPGHYGAIGATAKQNAPYGIWNWTAFVRPASWANGTDTGSGAARNNDLAVIALAKNTDNQFIGDITGYLGYGWNNCSFVSSPKTGNLQTAAVSTFGYPYLLDSGAIMQRTDGPTYTTVVGGAWQLWQGSDLTSGSSGGPWIVNFKSRDPVREGDAVAGIASKLAVIGVTSWGTSDPNAAKDNYSSQFRQNAQYPNANYGGYGAGNIASLLNTLCNKRASGGGTYASQGYCD
;
A
#
# COMPACT_ATOMS: atom_id res chain seq x y z
N MET A 1 23.66 -8.72 -29.06
CA MET A 1 22.66 -8.22 -30.02
C MET A 1 21.95 -7.07 -29.31
N ASN A 2 22.23 -5.83 -29.72
CA ASN A 2 21.73 -4.62 -29.08
C ASN A 2 20.23 -4.45 -29.40
N LEU A 3 19.38 -4.64 -28.39
CA LEU A 3 18.00 -4.17 -28.45
C LEU A 3 17.97 -2.76 -27.85
N ASN A 4 18.07 -1.76 -28.73
CA ASN A 4 17.60 -0.41 -28.45
C ASN A 4 16.09 -0.49 -28.15
N LEU A 5 15.74 -0.69 -26.88
CA LEU A 5 14.41 -0.35 -26.38
C LEU A 5 14.37 1.18 -26.29
N SER A 6 13.89 1.84 -27.35
CA SER A 6 13.43 3.21 -27.22
C SER A 6 12.29 3.21 -26.21
N GLU A 7 12.60 3.64 -24.99
CA GLU A 7 11.69 3.64 -23.85
C GLU A 7 10.45 4.46 -24.18
N THR A 8 9.29 3.81 -24.30
CA THR A 8 7.99 4.49 -24.20
C THR A 8 7.77 4.87 -22.74
N ARG A 9 8.42 5.95 -22.29
CA ARG A 9 8.16 6.55 -20.99
C ARG A 9 6.86 7.34 -21.08
N LEU A 10 5.94 7.15 -20.12
CA LEU A 10 4.80 8.05 -20.00
C LEU A 10 5.33 9.46 -19.70
N SER A 11 4.87 10.44 -20.47
CA SER A 11 5.07 11.85 -20.21
C SER A 11 4.41 12.26 -18.89
N THR A 12 4.85 13.38 -18.31
CA THR A 12 4.22 13.94 -17.10
C THR A 12 2.71 14.16 -17.30
N THR A 13 2.31 14.56 -18.50
CA THR A 13 0.90 14.74 -18.89
C THR A 13 0.14 13.42 -18.90
N GLU A 14 0.72 12.33 -19.41
CA GLU A 14 0.09 11.01 -19.39
C GLU A 14 -0.02 10.43 -17.97
N LEU A 15 0.96 10.72 -17.11
CA LEU A 15 0.91 10.33 -15.70
C LEU A 15 -0.27 11.01 -14.96
N LEU A 16 -0.50 12.30 -15.23
CA LEU A 16 -1.61 13.08 -14.67
C LEU A 16 -2.97 12.64 -15.24
N ASN A 17 -3.02 12.21 -16.49
CA ASN A 17 -4.25 11.79 -17.17
C ASN A 17 -4.59 10.30 -16.99
N SER A 18 -3.68 9.51 -16.41
CA SER A 18 -3.92 8.09 -16.13
C SER A 18 -5.09 7.91 -15.14
N LYS A 19 -5.96 6.94 -15.40
CA LYS A 19 -7.10 6.61 -14.53
C LYS A 19 -6.74 5.49 -13.57
N PRO A 20 -7.28 5.45 -12.34
CA PRO A 20 -7.04 4.34 -11.43
C PRO A 20 -7.63 3.05 -12.03
N VAL A 21 -6.94 1.93 -11.87
CA VAL A 21 -7.58 0.64 -12.10
C VAL A 21 -8.56 0.35 -10.98
N VAL A 22 -9.78 -0.02 -11.35
CA VAL A 22 -10.81 -0.47 -10.43
C VAL A 22 -10.79 -1.99 -10.40
N ASN A 23 -10.74 -2.57 -9.20
CA ASN A 23 -10.93 -4.02 -9.05
C ASN A 23 -12.29 -4.39 -9.65
N ARG A 24 -12.27 -5.21 -10.71
CA ARG A 24 -13.48 -5.54 -11.50
C ARG A 24 -14.39 -6.55 -10.80
N LEU A 25 -13.96 -7.11 -9.68
CA LEU A 25 -14.77 -7.97 -8.85
C LEU A 25 -15.78 -7.14 -8.06
N TYR A 26 -17.01 -7.65 -7.94
CA TYR A 26 -18.02 -7.03 -7.09
C TYR A 26 -17.54 -6.98 -5.64
N ALA A 27 -17.92 -5.91 -4.92
CA ALA A 27 -17.72 -5.85 -3.47
C ALA A 27 -18.46 -7.04 -2.83
N PRO A 28 -17.83 -7.78 -1.89
CA PRO A 28 -18.52 -8.83 -1.16
C PRO A 28 -19.60 -8.26 -0.23
N ASP A 29 -20.51 -9.12 0.22
CA ASP A 29 -21.46 -8.77 1.28
C ASP A 29 -20.71 -8.55 2.61
N THR A 30 -20.86 -7.36 3.18
CA THR A 30 -20.23 -6.93 4.45
C THR A 30 -21.25 -6.72 5.57
N SER A 31 -22.52 -7.05 5.34
CA SER A 31 -23.63 -6.82 6.29
C SER A 31 -23.47 -7.50 7.65
N SER A 32 -22.62 -8.53 7.73
CA SER A 32 -22.32 -9.28 8.96
C SER A 32 -21.02 -8.86 9.66
N VAL A 33 -20.25 -7.93 9.06
CA VAL A 33 -19.03 -7.40 9.67
C VAL A 33 -19.43 -6.40 10.75
N THR A 34 -19.11 -6.68 12.02
CA THR A 34 -19.46 -5.80 13.15
C THR A 34 -18.23 -5.47 14.00
N PRO A 35 -17.97 -4.18 14.31
CA PRO A 35 -17.12 -3.77 15.42
C PRO A 35 -17.92 -3.85 16.74
N ASN A 36 -17.23 -3.96 17.88
CA ASN A 36 -17.89 -3.90 19.20
C ASN A 36 -18.55 -2.51 19.39
N THR A 37 -19.84 -2.50 19.76
CA THR A 37 -20.70 -1.30 19.84
C THR A 37 -21.04 -0.85 21.27
N ASP A 38 -20.34 -1.34 22.30
CA ASP A 38 -20.52 -0.85 23.66
C ASP A 38 -20.22 0.66 23.74
N ALA A 39 -21.25 1.49 23.83
CA ALA A 39 -21.15 2.94 23.77
C ALA A 39 -20.31 3.56 24.90
N GLY A 40 -20.06 2.82 26.00
CA GLY A 40 -19.50 3.39 27.22
C GLY A 40 -20.34 4.58 27.75
N PRO A 41 -20.05 5.12 28.93
CA PRO A 41 -20.87 6.19 29.52
C PRO A 41 -20.55 7.59 28.97
N TYR A 42 -19.78 7.73 27.88
CA TYR A 42 -19.25 9.02 27.43
C TYR A 42 -19.72 9.38 26.02
N LEU A 43 -20.32 10.56 25.87
CA LEU A 43 -20.66 11.13 24.58
C LEU A 43 -19.37 11.57 23.85
N PRO A 44 -19.20 11.27 22.55
CA PRO A 44 -18.12 11.82 21.75
C PRO A 44 -18.17 13.36 21.76
N GLY A 45 -17.06 14.01 22.07
CA GLY A 45 -16.95 15.47 22.09
C GLY A 45 -15.55 15.93 21.69
N VAL A 46 -15.47 17.02 20.93
CA VAL A 46 -14.21 17.68 20.57
C VAL A 46 -14.18 19.02 21.31
N MET A 47 -13.14 19.25 22.11
CA MET A 47 -12.80 20.59 22.60
C MET A 47 -11.85 21.22 21.59
N THR A 48 -12.31 22.21 20.83
CA THR A 48 -11.43 23.09 20.04
C THR A 48 -11.35 24.47 20.69
N GLN A 49 -10.19 25.11 20.56
CA GLN A 49 -9.99 26.48 21.02
C GLN A 49 -10.66 27.43 19.99
N LYS A 50 -11.79 28.03 20.42
CA LYS A 50 -12.56 29.10 19.76
C LYS A 50 -13.44 28.71 18.55
N GLY A 51 -14.76 28.69 18.79
CA GLY A 51 -15.80 28.74 17.75
C GLY A 51 -16.63 27.46 17.65
N ILE A 52 -17.90 27.52 18.06
CA ILE A 52 -18.88 26.49 17.77
C ILE A 52 -19.12 26.51 16.25
N VAL A 53 -18.63 25.49 15.54
CA VAL A 53 -19.03 25.28 14.14
C VAL A 53 -20.43 24.67 14.17
N THR A 54 -21.42 25.43 13.71
CA THR A 54 -22.84 25.00 13.65
C THR A 54 -23.17 24.17 12.41
N ASP A 55 -22.17 23.83 11.58
CA ASP A 55 -22.33 22.97 10.39
C ASP A 55 -21.57 21.65 10.58
N THR A 56 -21.98 20.87 11.58
CA THR A 56 -21.57 19.46 11.71
C THR A 56 -22.30 18.62 10.67
N ARG A 57 -21.84 18.69 9.41
CA ARG A 57 -22.19 17.66 8.44
C ARG A 57 -21.28 16.45 8.70
N PRO A 58 -21.81 15.25 8.99
CA PRO A 58 -20.97 14.07 9.14
C PRO A 58 -20.47 13.66 7.75
N ARG A 59 -19.33 14.20 7.32
CA ARG A 59 -18.65 13.79 6.09
C ARG A 59 -17.13 13.79 6.33
N ALA A 60 -16.52 12.66 6.00
CA ALA A 60 -15.09 12.36 5.86
C ALA A 60 -14.22 12.03 7.11
N TYR A 61 -14.71 12.13 8.35
CA TYR A 61 -13.90 11.72 9.52
C TYR A 61 -14.71 10.94 10.58
N GLY A 62 -14.16 9.80 11.02
CA GLY A 62 -14.37 9.24 12.36
C GLY A 62 -15.74 8.70 12.79
N SER A 63 -16.79 8.73 11.95
CA SER A 63 -18.15 8.29 12.36
C SER A 63 -18.71 7.07 11.60
N PHE A 64 -17.94 6.44 10.71
CA PHE A 64 -18.37 5.23 9.99
C PHE A 64 -17.64 4.01 10.54
N GLY A 65 -18.31 3.17 11.35
CA GLY A 65 -17.79 1.89 11.81
C GLY A 65 -16.55 2.01 12.70
N ILE A 66 -15.35 1.96 12.09
CA ILE A 66 -14.05 2.01 12.78
C ILE A 66 -13.50 3.45 12.76
N PRO A 67 -13.05 4.02 13.90
CA PRO A 67 -12.44 5.34 13.91
C PRO A 67 -11.13 5.36 13.14
N PHE A 68 -10.92 6.40 12.33
CA PHE A 68 -9.68 6.61 11.58
C PHE A 68 -9.36 8.09 11.45
N THR A 69 -8.10 8.38 11.17
CA THR A 69 -7.62 9.71 10.77
C THR A 69 -7.01 9.60 9.39
N SER A 70 -7.46 10.44 8.46
CA SER A 70 -6.87 10.56 7.13
C SER A 70 -6.25 11.93 6.94
N THR A 71 -5.13 11.97 6.25
CA THR A 71 -4.43 13.22 5.91
C THR A 71 -3.59 13.04 4.66
N ARG A 72 -3.38 14.14 3.93
CA ARG A 72 -2.34 14.18 2.90
C ARG A 72 -0.99 13.95 3.58
N VAL A 73 -0.12 13.17 2.94
CA VAL A 73 1.27 13.05 3.41
C VAL A 73 1.99 14.40 3.34
N GLN A 74 1.56 15.31 2.47
CA GLN A 74 2.02 16.68 2.44
C GLN A 74 0.96 17.64 1.93
N ASP A 75 0.96 18.86 2.47
CA ASP A 75 -0.03 19.88 2.17
C ASP A 75 0.38 20.82 1.01
N GLY A 76 1.57 20.61 0.43
CA GLY A 76 2.15 21.49 -0.58
C GLY A 76 2.66 22.82 -0.03
N ASP A 77 2.72 23.85 -0.86
CA ASP A 77 3.26 25.19 -0.52
C ASP A 77 2.37 26.02 0.43
N GLN A 78 1.59 25.37 1.30
CA GLN A 78 0.75 25.98 2.34
C GLN A 78 1.56 26.46 3.57
N SER A 79 2.86 26.75 3.41
CA SER A 79 3.67 27.25 4.53
C SER A 79 3.23 28.66 4.92
N ALA A 80 3.00 28.91 6.20
CA ALA A 80 3.00 30.27 6.74
C ALA A 80 4.37 30.90 6.43
N SER A 81 4.39 31.88 5.52
CA SER A 81 5.52 32.76 5.18
C SER A 81 6.92 32.12 5.18
N GLY A 82 7.30 31.47 4.08
CA GLY A 82 8.71 31.47 3.63
C GLY A 82 9.54 30.20 3.80
N VAL A 83 8.94 29.02 4.04
CA VAL A 83 9.68 27.75 4.01
C VAL A 83 8.96 26.76 3.09
N THR A 84 9.19 26.84 1.78
CA THR A 84 8.63 25.89 0.82
C THR A 84 9.63 24.79 0.45
N LEU A 85 9.32 23.57 0.88
CA LEU A 85 9.81 22.31 0.33
C LEU A 85 8.57 21.49 -0.03
N ALA A 86 7.86 21.86 -1.10
CA ALA A 86 6.50 21.38 -1.44
C ALA A 86 6.29 19.85 -1.37
N ASN A 87 7.36 19.06 -1.54
CA ASN A 87 7.35 17.61 -1.48
C ASN A 87 8.28 17.00 -0.40
N LEU A 88 8.60 17.74 0.67
CA LEU A 88 9.54 17.30 1.70
C LEU A 88 9.16 15.95 2.31
N LEU A 89 7.89 15.78 2.68
CA LEU A 89 7.46 14.57 3.37
C LEU A 89 7.44 13.38 2.41
N SER A 90 6.90 13.50 1.20
CA SER A 90 6.92 12.42 0.19
C SER A 90 8.34 12.07 -0.26
N THR A 91 9.30 12.98 -0.09
CA THR A 91 10.73 12.73 -0.34
C THR A 91 11.52 12.30 0.90
N SER A 92 10.92 12.22 2.08
CA SER A 92 11.59 11.71 3.28
C SER A 92 11.36 10.21 3.46
N PHE A 93 12.33 9.50 4.05
CA PHE A 93 12.09 8.12 4.50
C PHE A 93 11.16 8.13 5.73
N PRO A 94 10.18 7.23 5.83
CA PRO A 94 9.90 6.08 4.95
C PRO A 94 8.97 6.39 3.76
N TYR A 95 8.36 7.57 3.65
CA TYR A 95 7.37 7.86 2.61
C TYR A 95 7.90 7.69 1.19
N ARG A 96 9.17 8.05 0.94
CA ARG A 96 9.79 7.93 -0.39
C ARG A 96 9.90 6.50 -0.93
N THR A 97 9.70 5.48 -0.10
CA THR A 97 9.66 4.08 -0.56
C THR A 97 8.30 3.71 -1.16
N ILE A 98 7.30 4.58 -1.02
CA ILE A 98 5.92 4.42 -1.48
C ILE A 98 5.70 5.31 -2.70
N GLY A 99 5.01 4.81 -3.72
CA GLY A 99 4.91 5.52 -4.99
C GLY A 99 3.70 5.14 -5.82
N LYS A 100 3.51 5.90 -6.90
CA LYS A 100 2.49 5.64 -7.90
C LYS A 100 3.04 4.61 -8.90
N LEU A 101 2.27 3.57 -9.15
CA LEU A 101 2.58 2.51 -10.12
C LEU A 101 1.67 2.68 -11.32
N THR A 102 2.19 3.13 -12.46
CA THR A 102 1.45 3.29 -13.71
C THR A 102 1.72 2.11 -14.64
N PHE A 103 0.75 1.78 -15.49
CA PHE A 103 0.82 0.66 -16.44
C PHE A 103 -0.25 0.83 -17.53
N SER A 104 -0.28 -0.06 -18.53
CA SER A 104 -1.10 0.12 -19.74
C SER A 104 -2.62 0.21 -19.51
N ALA A 105 -3.12 -0.22 -18.34
CA ALA A 105 -4.53 -0.13 -17.98
C ALA A 105 -4.87 1.03 -17.02
N GLY A 106 -3.87 1.79 -16.54
CA GLY A 106 -4.10 2.87 -15.58
C GLY A 106 -3.00 2.97 -14.53
N TYR A 107 -3.40 3.17 -13.27
CA TYR A 107 -2.47 3.20 -12.16
C TYR A 107 -3.01 2.57 -10.87
N CYS A 108 -2.06 2.23 -10.02
CA CYS A 108 -2.20 1.78 -8.63
C CYS A 108 -1.16 2.48 -7.75
N SER A 109 -1.10 2.07 -6.49
CA SER A 109 -0.03 2.38 -5.56
C SER A 109 0.86 1.14 -5.36
N ALA A 110 2.10 1.35 -4.93
CA ALA A 110 3.03 0.28 -4.57
C ALA A 110 4.06 0.77 -3.56
N SER A 111 4.80 -0.16 -2.95
CA SER A 111 5.92 0.17 -2.06
C SER A 111 7.10 -0.77 -2.22
N LEU A 112 8.31 -0.25 -2.01
CA LEU A 112 9.53 -1.05 -1.98
C LEU A 112 9.64 -1.85 -0.69
N ILE A 113 9.87 -3.15 -0.82
CA ILE A 113 10.05 -4.09 0.30
C ILE A 113 11.38 -4.85 0.27
N ARG A 114 12.15 -4.66 -0.82
CA ARG A 114 13.55 -5.08 -1.00
C ARG A 114 14.26 -4.06 -1.88
N ARG A 115 15.58 -4.21 -2.00
CA ARG A 115 16.47 -3.29 -2.74
C ARG A 115 15.97 -2.85 -4.11
N SER A 116 15.33 -3.72 -4.89
CA SER A 116 14.65 -3.32 -6.14
C SER A 116 13.39 -4.14 -6.43
N VAL A 117 12.63 -4.46 -5.37
CA VAL A 117 11.36 -5.19 -5.49
C VAL A 117 10.23 -4.43 -4.81
N LEU A 118 9.16 -4.19 -5.57
CA LEU A 118 7.90 -3.65 -5.10
C LEU A 118 6.95 -4.75 -4.64
N VAL A 119 6.04 -4.38 -3.75
CA VAL A 119 4.76 -5.08 -3.55
C VAL A 119 3.60 -4.18 -3.96
N THR A 120 2.58 -4.78 -4.57
CA THR A 120 1.32 -4.15 -5.00
C THR A 120 0.21 -5.20 -4.99
N ALA A 121 -1.01 -4.86 -5.43
CA ALA A 121 -2.12 -5.80 -5.53
C ALA A 121 -2.05 -6.63 -6.82
N ALA A 122 -2.57 -7.86 -6.81
CA ALA A 122 -2.58 -8.72 -8.01
C ALA A 122 -3.50 -8.16 -9.10
N HIS A 123 -4.59 -7.49 -8.71
CA HIS A 123 -5.48 -6.81 -9.65
C HIS A 123 -4.84 -5.62 -10.36
N CYS A 124 -3.71 -5.11 -9.86
CA CYS A 124 -2.88 -4.12 -10.56
C CYS A 124 -2.01 -4.76 -11.64
N ILE A 125 -1.87 -6.09 -11.64
CA ILE A 125 -1.13 -6.84 -12.67
C ILE A 125 -2.06 -7.40 -13.73
N GLN A 126 -3.25 -7.85 -13.32
CA GLN A 126 -4.23 -8.44 -14.23
C GLN A 126 -5.61 -8.62 -13.59
N GLY A 127 -6.63 -8.86 -14.43
CA GLY A 127 -7.93 -9.32 -13.96
C GLY A 127 -7.88 -10.68 -13.25
N PHE A 128 -8.81 -10.92 -12.33
CA PHE A 128 -8.97 -12.22 -11.69
C PHE A 128 -9.45 -13.27 -12.71
N GLY A 129 -8.80 -14.43 -12.76
CA GLY A 129 -9.17 -15.49 -13.72
C GLY A 129 -8.83 -15.19 -15.18
N SER A 130 -8.05 -14.14 -15.47
CA SER A 130 -7.67 -13.80 -16.84
C SER A 130 -6.52 -14.64 -17.40
N GLY A 131 -6.09 -15.68 -16.68
CA GLY A 131 -5.01 -16.59 -17.09
C GLY A 131 -3.70 -15.84 -17.32
N ASN A 132 -3.22 -15.87 -18.57
CA ASN A 132 -1.98 -15.23 -18.97
C ASN A 132 -2.14 -13.78 -19.43
N SER A 133 -3.36 -13.26 -19.52
CA SER A 133 -3.61 -11.88 -19.94
C SER A 133 -3.27 -10.90 -18.82
N THR A 134 -2.10 -10.29 -18.91
CA THR A 134 -1.58 -9.30 -17.96
C THR A 134 -1.50 -7.91 -18.57
N TYR A 135 -1.55 -6.87 -17.71
CA TYR A 135 -1.18 -5.53 -18.13
C TYR A 135 0.33 -5.44 -18.39
N SER A 136 0.76 -4.35 -19.00
CA SER A 136 2.13 -4.10 -19.48
C SER A 136 2.63 -2.72 -19.06
N ASP A 137 3.88 -2.40 -19.40
CA ASP A 137 4.44 -1.04 -19.31
C ASP A 137 4.44 -0.44 -17.90
N TYR A 138 4.77 -1.26 -16.90
CA TYR A 138 4.80 -0.84 -15.51
C TYR A 138 5.94 0.17 -15.25
N GLN A 139 5.59 1.30 -14.67
CA GLN A 139 6.53 2.32 -14.22
C GLN A 139 6.20 2.73 -12.79
N PHE A 140 7.22 2.80 -11.94
CA PHE A 140 7.08 3.20 -10.55
C PHE A 140 7.71 4.57 -10.30
N VAL A 141 6.94 5.45 -9.68
CA VAL A 141 7.35 6.81 -9.32
C VAL A 141 7.37 6.93 -7.79
N PRO A 142 8.51 6.63 -7.14
CA PRO A 142 8.67 6.78 -5.68
C PRO A 142 8.46 8.24 -5.23
N GLY A 143 7.67 8.44 -4.17
CA GLY A 143 7.44 9.77 -3.60
C GLY A 143 6.72 10.75 -4.55
N HIS A 144 6.00 10.24 -5.55
CA HIS A 144 5.25 11.03 -6.53
C HIS A 144 4.49 12.20 -5.88
N TYR A 145 4.61 13.38 -6.46
CA TYR A 145 3.85 14.55 -6.05
C TYR A 145 3.43 15.38 -7.26
N GLY A 146 2.23 15.11 -7.75
CA GLY A 146 1.62 15.70 -8.94
C GLY A 146 0.67 16.86 -8.67
N ALA A 147 0.78 17.56 -7.53
CA ALA A 147 -0.11 18.67 -7.22
C ALA A 147 -0.10 19.74 -8.33
N ILE A 148 -1.19 20.49 -8.45
CA ILE A 148 -1.28 21.58 -9.44
C ILE A 148 -0.11 22.55 -9.20
N GLY A 149 0.67 22.83 -10.25
CA GLY A 149 1.86 23.67 -10.20
C GLY A 149 3.16 22.94 -9.85
N ALA A 150 3.12 21.63 -9.57
CA ALA A 150 4.32 20.84 -9.34
C ALA A 150 5.22 20.77 -10.57
N THR A 151 6.51 21.02 -10.36
CA THR A 151 7.57 20.88 -11.37
C THR A 151 7.80 19.40 -11.74
N ALA A 152 8.44 19.14 -12.87
CA ALA A 152 8.81 17.77 -13.25
C ALA A 152 9.65 17.05 -12.17
N LYS A 153 10.55 17.77 -11.50
CA LYS A 153 11.36 17.25 -10.39
C LYS A 153 10.52 16.94 -9.15
N GLN A 154 9.43 17.67 -8.92
CA GLN A 154 8.49 17.36 -7.85
C GLN A 154 7.58 16.18 -8.19
N ASN A 155 7.19 16.04 -9.45
CA ASN A 155 6.36 14.94 -9.93
C ASN A 155 7.06 13.58 -9.83
N ALA A 156 8.37 13.53 -10.10
CA ALA A 156 9.19 12.32 -10.04
C ALA A 156 10.52 12.59 -9.32
N PRO A 157 10.51 12.77 -7.99
CA PRO A 157 11.68 13.26 -7.24
C PRO A 157 12.87 12.32 -7.24
N TYR A 158 12.63 11.02 -7.42
CA TYR A 158 13.67 10.01 -7.59
C TYR A 158 13.61 9.33 -8.97
N GLY A 159 13.04 10.01 -9.96
CA GLY A 159 12.86 9.49 -11.31
C GLY A 159 11.73 8.48 -11.45
N ILE A 160 11.66 7.89 -12.64
CA ILE A 160 10.65 6.90 -13.05
C ILE A 160 11.37 5.58 -13.30
N TRP A 161 10.90 4.51 -12.68
CA TRP A 161 11.60 3.22 -12.67
C TRP A 161 10.80 2.17 -13.42
N ASN A 162 11.40 1.61 -14.48
CA ASN A 162 10.77 0.61 -15.31
C ASN A 162 10.84 -0.79 -14.65
N TRP A 163 9.82 -1.60 -14.85
CA TRP A 163 9.84 -3.00 -14.44
C TRP A 163 10.75 -3.87 -15.31
N THR A 164 11.13 -5.03 -14.79
CA THR A 164 11.85 -6.07 -15.55
C THR A 164 11.28 -7.48 -15.33
N ALA A 165 10.56 -7.70 -14.23
CA ALA A 165 9.80 -8.93 -14.00
C ALA A 165 8.72 -8.69 -12.94
N PHE A 166 7.70 -9.53 -12.92
CA PHE A 166 6.76 -9.61 -11.81
C PHE A 166 6.40 -11.06 -11.52
N VAL A 167 5.83 -11.29 -10.34
CA VAL A 167 5.19 -12.53 -9.94
C VAL A 167 3.85 -12.21 -9.30
N ARG A 168 2.84 -13.00 -9.69
CA ARG A 168 1.48 -12.95 -9.16
C ARG A 168 1.05 -14.37 -8.76
N PRO A 169 0.10 -14.52 -7.83
CA PRO A 169 -0.44 -15.81 -7.45
C PRO A 169 -1.06 -16.57 -8.63
N ALA A 170 -0.76 -17.86 -8.74
CA ALA A 170 -1.38 -18.72 -9.75
C ALA A 170 -2.88 -18.87 -9.51
N SER A 171 -3.32 -18.90 -8.25
CA SER A 171 -4.74 -18.94 -7.89
C SER A 171 -5.48 -17.68 -8.34
N TRP A 172 -4.85 -16.51 -8.25
CA TRP A 172 -5.40 -15.27 -8.83
C TRP A 172 -5.52 -15.38 -10.34
N ALA A 173 -4.45 -15.84 -11.01
CA ALA A 173 -4.42 -15.98 -12.45
C ALA A 173 -5.50 -16.93 -12.98
N ASN A 174 -5.73 -18.03 -12.28
CA ASN A 174 -6.68 -19.07 -12.66
C ASN A 174 -8.11 -18.81 -12.17
N GLY A 175 -8.35 -17.74 -11.38
CA GLY A 175 -9.68 -17.43 -10.87
C GLY A 175 -10.14 -18.37 -9.75
N THR A 176 -9.19 -19.06 -9.11
CA THR A 176 -9.44 -20.08 -8.07
C THR A 176 -9.03 -19.61 -6.68
N ASP A 177 -8.69 -18.33 -6.52
CA ASP A 177 -8.29 -17.80 -5.22
C ASP A 177 -9.45 -17.79 -4.23
N THR A 178 -9.19 -18.31 -3.03
CA THR A 178 -10.18 -18.40 -1.95
C THR A 178 -10.69 -17.01 -1.59
N GLY A 179 -12.01 -16.89 -1.43
CA GLY A 179 -12.67 -15.63 -1.09
C GLY A 179 -14.00 -15.44 -1.83
N SER A 180 -14.58 -14.26 -1.68
CA SER A 180 -15.82 -13.85 -2.35
C SER A 180 -15.68 -12.43 -2.89
N GLY A 181 -16.21 -12.19 -4.09
CA GLY A 181 -16.07 -10.88 -4.74
C GLY A 181 -14.60 -10.44 -4.78
N ALA A 182 -14.36 -9.18 -4.44
CA ALA A 182 -13.03 -8.57 -4.33
C ALA A 182 -12.20 -9.05 -3.11
N ALA A 183 -12.83 -9.62 -2.08
CA ALA A 183 -12.12 -10.18 -0.94
C ALA A 183 -11.47 -11.50 -1.32
N ARG A 184 -10.15 -11.47 -1.50
CA ARG A 184 -9.33 -12.63 -1.92
C ARG A 184 -8.09 -12.74 -1.04
N ASN A 185 -7.70 -13.98 -0.74
CA ASN A 185 -6.52 -14.26 0.10
C ASN A 185 -5.24 -13.73 -0.53
N ASN A 186 -5.17 -13.76 -1.86
CA ASN A 186 -3.95 -13.54 -2.61
C ASN A 186 -4.12 -12.46 -3.69
N ASP A 187 -4.80 -11.35 -3.38
CA ASP A 187 -4.74 -10.13 -4.20
C ASP A 187 -3.47 -9.31 -3.87
N LEU A 188 -2.31 -9.92 -4.09
CA LEU A 188 -0.99 -9.31 -3.93
C LEU A 188 -0.05 -9.79 -5.04
N ALA A 189 0.90 -8.96 -5.43
CA ALA A 189 1.93 -9.27 -6.42
C ALA A 189 3.23 -8.55 -6.09
N VAL A 190 4.35 -9.05 -6.64
CA VAL A 190 5.66 -8.43 -6.52
C VAL A 190 6.24 -8.10 -7.90
N ILE A 191 6.94 -6.98 -8.01
CA ILE A 191 7.54 -6.49 -9.26
C ILE A 191 9.01 -6.15 -9.00
N ALA A 192 9.94 -6.72 -9.79
CA ALA A 192 11.32 -6.29 -9.85
C ALA A 192 11.44 -5.07 -10.77
N LEU A 193 12.10 -4.01 -10.28
CA LEU A 193 12.41 -2.80 -11.04
C LEU A 193 13.83 -2.86 -11.58
N ALA A 194 13.99 -2.51 -12.87
CA ALA A 194 15.28 -2.40 -13.52
C ALA A 194 16.16 -1.34 -12.85
N LYS A 195 17.47 -1.49 -12.96
CA LYS A 195 18.41 -0.45 -12.57
C LYS A 195 18.24 0.79 -13.44
N ASN A 196 18.60 1.96 -12.90
CA ASN A 196 18.66 3.18 -13.70
C ASN A 196 19.86 3.16 -14.67
N THR A 197 20.01 4.21 -15.47
CA THR A 197 21.12 4.38 -16.43
C THR A 197 22.50 4.40 -15.76
N ASP A 198 22.56 4.76 -14.48
CA ASP A 198 23.78 4.77 -13.67
C ASP A 198 24.03 3.41 -12.98
N ASN A 199 23.30 2.36 -13.37
CA ASN A 199 23.40 1.00 -12.84
C ASN A 199 23.12 0.92 -11.31
N GLN A 200 22.30 1.83 -10.80
CA GLN A 200 21.88 1.87 -9.40
C GLN A 200 20.54 1.17 -9.18
N PHE A 201 20.36 0.58 -8.01
CA PHE A 201 19.06 0.11 -7.55
C PHE A 201 18.26 1.25 -6.92
N ILE A 202 16.95 1.22 -7.10
CA ILE A 202 16.05 2.22 -6.52
C ILE A 202 16.12 2.26 -5.00
N GLY A 203 16.29 1.12 -4.34
CA GLY A 203 16.40 1.01 -2.89
C GLY A 203 17.68 1.62 -2.33
N ASP A 204 18.74 1.76 -3.14
CA ASP A 204 19.97 2.45 -2.72
C ASP A 204 19.75 3.97 -2.61
N ILE A 205 18.73 4.49 -3.30
CA ILE A 205 18.38 5.92 -3.34
C ILE A 205 17.25 6.22 -2.36
N THR A 206 16.22 5.37 -2.35
CA THR A 206 14.97 5.62 -1.62
C THR A 206 14.90 4.86 -0.29
N GLY A 207 15.72 3.82 -0.10
CA GLY A 207 15.50 2.82 0.94
C GLY A 207 14.35 1.89 0.58
N TYR A 208 14.02 0.98 1.49
CA TYR A 208 12.89 0.06 1.36
C TYR A 208 12.34 -0.29 2.73
N LEU A 209 11.09 -0.76 2.77
CA LEU A 209 10.40 -1.15 4.00
C LEU A 209 10.71 -2.61 4.34
N GLY A 210 10.54 -2.96 5.62
CA GLY A 210 10.42 -4.35 6.00
C GLY A 210 9.04 -4.90 5.59
N TYR A 211 8.84 -6.21 5.74
CA TYR A 211 7.51 -6.80 5.68
C TYR A 211 7.34 -7.84 6.79
N GLY A 212 6.10 -8.05 7.20
CA GLY A 212 5.71 -9.02 8.21
C GLY A 212 4.55 -9.87 7.71
N TRP A 213 4.41 -11.07 8.28
CA TRP A 213 3.35 -12.01 7.94
C TRP A 213 2.69 -12.57 9.20
N ASN A 214 1.58 -13.29 9.04
CA ASN A 214 0.87 -13.99 10.12
C ASN A 214 0.58 -13.09 11.33
N ASN A 215 -0.22 -12.04 11.12
CA ASN A 215 -0.64 -11.11 12.18
C ASN A 215 0.54 -10.38 12.85
N CYS A 216 1.62 -10.10 12.12
CA CYS A 216 2.75 -9.31 12.62
C CYS A 216 2.26 -8.01 13.30
N SER A 217 2.67 -7.80 14.55
CA SER A 217 2.31 -6.66 15.41
C SER A 217 0.85 -6.60 15.89
N PHE A 218 0.01 -7.58 15.57
CA PHE A 218 -1.32 -7.69 16.18
C PHE A 218 -1.18 -8.23 17.60
N VAL A 219 -1.98 -7.66 18.49
CA VAL A 219 -2.08 -8.06 19.88
C VAL A 219 -3.54 -8.32 20.23
N SER A 220 -3.77 -9.26 21.14
CA SER A 220 -5.08 -9.46 21.78
C SER A 220 -4.95 -9.11 23.25
N SER A 221 -5.90 -8.32 23.75
CA SER A 221 -5.92 -7.86 25.13
C SER A 221 -7.37 -7.73 25.61
N PRO A 222 -7.66 -7.96 26.90
CA PRO A 222 -8.97 -7.64 27.47
C PRO A 222 -9.39 -6.18 27.24
N LYS A 223 -8.41 -5.26 27.11
CA LYS A 223 -8.65 -3.84 26.81
C LYS A 223 -9.26 -3.60 25.41
N THR A 224 -9.09 -4.54 24.49
CA THR A 224 -9.64 -4.50 23.12
C THR A 224 -10.76 -5.53 22.95
N GLY A 225 -11.37 -6.01 24.04
CA GLY A 225 -12.36 -7.08 23.99
C GLY A 225 -11.79 -8.41 23.48
N ASN A 226 -10.49 -8.63 23.68
CA ASN A 226 -9.72 -9.77 23.15
C ASN A 226 -9.67 -9.87 21.61
N LEU A 227 -10.09 -8.83 20.89
CA LEU A 227 -9.92 -8.76 19.45
C LEU A 227 -8.44 -8.64 19.08
N GLN A 228 -8.03 -9.33 18.01
CA GLN A 228 -6.72 -9.16 17.38
C GLN A 228 -6.70 -7.80 16.69
N THR A 229 -5.89 -6.88 17.20
CA THR A 229 -5.78 -5.54 16.63
C THR A 229 -4.35 -5.03 16.60
N ALA A 230 -4.07 -4.15 15.63
CA ALA A 230 -2.83 -3.40 15.50
C ALA A 230 -3.13 -1.96 15.10
N ALA A 231 -2.25 -1.02 15.48
CA ALA A 231 -2.26 0.31 14.89
C ALA A 231 -1.53 0.25 13.53
N VAL A 232 -2.22 0.63 12.46
CA VAL A 232 -1.70 0.54 11.10
C VAL A 232 -1.80 1.91 10.41
N SER A 233 -0.72 2.25 9.71
CA SER A 233 -0.69 3.38 8.78
C SER A 233 -0.81 2.83 7.36
N THR A 234 -1.86 3.24 6.66
CA THR A 234 -2.17 2.81 5.30
C THR A 234 -1.91 3.96 4.33
N PHE A 235 -1.28 3.67 3.20
CA PHE A 235 -0.85 4.69 2.24
C PHE A 235 -1.36 4.39 0.84
N GLY A 236 -1.60 5.43 0.03
CA GLY A 236 -1.86 5.28 -1.39
C GLY A 236 -2.10 6.60 -2.12
N TYR A 237 -2.39 6.50 -3.41
CA TYR A 237 -2.75 7.60 -4.30
C TYR A 237 -4.21 7.47 -4.76
N PRO A 238 -5.20 7.60 -3.87
CA PRO A 238 -6.62 7.46 -4.22
C PRO A 238 -7.10 8.57 -5.15
N TYR A 239 -7.86 8.23 -6.18
CA TYR A 239 -8.34 9.17 -7.19
C TYR A 239 -9.35 10.20 -6.66
N LEU A 240 -10.25 9.83 -5.75
CA LEU A 240 -11.24 10.79 -5.24
C LEU A 240 -10.63 11.80 -4.26
N LEU A 241 -9.35 11.64 -3.87
CA LEU A 241 -8.59 12.62 -3.09
C LEU A 241 -7.43 13.13 -3.95
N ASP A 242 -7.43 14.42 -4.27
CA ASP A 242 -6.38 15.04 -5.10
C ASP A 242 -6.16 14.37 -6.46
N SER A 243 -7.15 13.68 -7.03
CA SER A 243 -7.02 12.97 -8.32
C SER A 243 -5.90 11.92 -8.34
N GLY A 244 -5.48 11.42 -7.17
CA GLY A 244 -4.32 10.53 -7.03
C GLY A 244 -2.99 11.22 -7.36
N ALA A 245 -2.92 12.54 -7.24
CA ALA A 245 -1.72 13.33 -7.45
C ALA A 245 -0.85 13.45 -6.19
N ILE A 246 -1.46 13.33 -5.01
CA ILE A 246 -0.78 13.46 -3.71
C ILE A 246 -0.99 12.17 -2.92
N MET A 247 0.08 11.65 -2.31
CA MET A 247 -0.01 10.51 -1.42
C MET A 247 -0.87 10.85 -0.21
N GLN A 248 -1.83 9.98 0.08
CA GLN A 248 -2.68 10.04 1.26
C GLN A 248 -2.24 9.00 2.27
N ARG A 249 -2.45 9.31 3.55
CA ARG A 249 -2.21 8.43 4.69
C ARG A 249 -3.49 8.31 5.50
N THR A 250 -3.80 7.10 5.93
CA THR A 250 -4.86 6.82 6.89
C THR A 250 -4.30 6.02 8.06
N ASP A 251 -4.55 6.48 9.28
CA ASP A 251 -4.16 5.85 10.53
C ASP A 251 -5.40 5.38 11.30
N GLY A 252 -5.33 4.20 11.90
CA GLY A 252 -6.43 3.67 12.71
C GLY A 252 -6.13 2.30 13.30
N PRO A 253 -7.03 1.81 14.19
CA PRO A 253 -7.02 0.42 14.59
C PRO A 253 -7.43 -0.45 13.40
N THR A 254 -6.64 -1.49 13.17
CA THR A 254 -6.91 -2.51 12.17
C THR A 254 -7.27 -3.80 12.85
N TYR A 255 -8.21 -4.54 12.27
CA TYR A 255 -8.68 -5.82 12.74
C TYR A 255 -8.45 -6.89 11.68
N THR A 256 -8.34 -8.14 12.12
CA THR A 256 -8.40 -9.30 11.22
C THR A 256 -9.85 -9.70 10.99
N THR A 257 -10.22 -10.02 9.76
CA THR A 257 -11.55 -10.55 9.42
C THR A 257 -11.47 -11.66 8.38
N VAL A 258 -12.57 -12.40 8.19
CA VAL A 258 -12.69 -13.44 7.16
C VAL A 258 -13.92 -13.16 6.32
N VAL A 259 -13.74 -13.03 5.01
CA VAL A 259 -14.81 -12.76 4.04
C VAL A 259 -14.80 -13.84 2.96
N GLY A 260 -15.86 -14.64 2.87
CA GLY A 260 -15.92 -15.76 1.92
C GLY A 260 -14.77 -16.78 2.07
N GLY A 261 -14.25 -16.95 3.29
CA GLY A 261 -13.08 -17.80 3.58
C GLY A 261 -11.72 -17.14 3.30
N ALA A 262 -11.70 -15.92 2.74
CA ALA A 262 -10.48 -15.13 2.60
C ALA A 262 -10.19 -14.34 3.87
N TRP A 263 -8.97 -14.44 4.36
CA TRP A 263 -8.49 -13.65 5.48
C TRP A 263 -8.09 -12.26 5.01
N GLN A 264 -8.61 -11.24 5.67
CA GLN A 264 -8.41 -9.84 5.33
C GLN A 264 -7.97 -9.06 6.56
N LEU A 265 -7.31 -7.93 6.33
CA LEU A 265 -7.24 -6.86 7.31
C LEU A 265 -8.34 -5.85 7.00
N TRP A 266 -8.88 -5.22 8.03
CA TRP A 266 -9.97 -4.26 7.93
C TRP A 266 -9.68 -3.03 8.80
N GLN A 267 -9.81 -1.84 8.21
CA GLN A 267 -9.57 -0.55 8.85
C GLN A 267 -10.53 0.48 8.24
N GLY A 268 -11.00 1.42 9.07
CA GLY A 268 -11.67 2.62 8.57
C GLY A 268 -10.71 3.46 7.72
N SER A 269 -11.19 3.93 6.56
CA SER A 269 -10.38 4.64 5.57
C SER A 269 -11.25 5.30 4.52
N ASP A 270 -10.87 6.52 4.11
CA ASP A 270 -11.44 7.25 2.98
C ASP A 270 -10.65 7.06 1.67
N LEU A 271 -9.61 6.24 1.66
CA LEU A 271 -8.85 5.93 0.45
C LEU A 271 -9.70 5.15 -0.57
N THR A 272 -9.80 5.67 -1.79
CA THR A 272 -10.61 5.09 -2.88
C THR A 272 -9.74 4.43 -3.97
N SER A 273 -10.33 4.07 -5.13
CA SER A 273 -9.63 3.56 -6.32
C SER A 273 -8.34 4.33 -6.61
N GLY A 274 -7.25 3.63 -6.95
CA GLY A 274 -5.91 4.21 -7.09
C GLY A 274 -5.02 3.97 -5.86
N SER A 275 -5.62 3.81 -4.67
CA SER A 275 -4.92 3.34 -3.47
C SER A 275 -4.57 1.85 -3.49
N SER A 276 -5.19 1.08 -4.39
CA SER A 276 -4.90 -0.34 -4.64
C SER A 276 -3.41 -0.63 -4.68
N GLY A 277 -2.97 -1.68 -3.99
CA GLY A 277 -1.56 -2.05 -3.88
C GLY A 277 -0.73 -1.20 -2.90
N GLY A 278 -1.30 -0.13 -2.37
CA GLY A 278 -0.66 0.70 -1.36
C GLY A 278 -0.44 -0.07 -0.05
N PRO A 279 0.67 0.20 0.68
CA PRO A 279 1.06 -0.62 1.82
C PRO A 279 0.24 -0.33 3.08
N TRP A 280 -0.01 -1.38 3.85
CA TRP A 280 -0.50 -1.34 5.22
C TRP A 280 0.69 -1.60 6.15
N ILE A 281 1.09 -0.60 6.92
CA ILE A 281 2.37 -0.60 7.66
C ILE A 281 2.11 -0.59 9.16
N VAL A 282 2.64 -1.58 9.88
CA VAL A 282 2.70 -1.58 11.35
C VAL A 282 3.99 -0.93 11.84
N ASN A 283 3.92 -0.35 13.04
CA ASN A 283 5.05 0.33 13.66
C ASN A 283 5.64 1.42 12.75
N PHE A 284 4.74 2.16 12.06
CA PHE A 284 5.10 3.26 11.19
C PHE A 284 5.70 4.42 11.98
N LYS A 285 6.81 4.96 11.47
CA LYS A 285 7.47 6.15 12.04
C LYS A 285 8.40 6.78 11.02
N SER A 286 8.43 8.11 10.99
CA SER A 286 9.38 8.88 10.17
C SER A 286 10.77 8.95 10.82
N ARG A 287 10.83 9.02 12.15
CA ARG A 287 12.07 9.08 12.92
C ARG A 287 11.87 8.42 14.29
N ASP A 288 12.92 7.82 14.83
CA ASP A 288 12.92 7.39 16.22
C ASP A 288 13.02 8.62 17.15
N PRO A 289 12.11 8.78 18.14
CA PRO A 289 12.26 9.83 19.13
C PRO A 289 13.47 9.53 20.03
N VAL A 290 14.10 10.58 20.54
CA VAL A 290 15.00 10.44 21.69
C VAL A 290 14.14 9.98 22.86
N ARG A 291 14.54 8.87 23.47
CA ARG A 291 13.86 8.30 24.63
C ARG A 291 14.65 8.67 25.87
N GLU A 292 13.97 9.28 26.82
CA GLU A 292 14.54 9.67 28.12
C GLU A 292 13.81 8.92 29.24
N GLY A 293 14.40 8.90 30.44
CA GLY A 293 13.79 8.29 31.63
C GLY A 293 13.48 6.80 31.49
N ASP A 294 14.44 6.01 30.97
CA ASP A 294 14.33 4.56 30.78
C ASP A 294 13.21 4.09 29.84
N ALA A 295 12.64 4.99 29.04
CA ALA A 295 11.64 4.62 28.04
C ALA A 295 12.23 3.66 26.99
N VAL A 296 11.72 2.42 26.94
CA VAL A 296 12.12 1.40 25.97
C VAL A 296 11.13 1.32 24.80
N ALA A 297 11.64 1.07 23.59
CA ALA A 297 10.79 0.69 22.46
C ALA A 297 10.33 -0.77 22.64
N GLY A 298 9.11 -1.08 22.22
CA GLY A 298 8.69 -2.48 22.08
C GLY A 298 9.56 -3.24 21.06
N ILE A 299 9.50 -4.57 21.11
CA ILE A 299 10.35 -5.48 20.32
C ILE A 299 9.80 -5.80 18.90
N ALA A 300 8.70 -5.18 18.48
CA ALA A 300 8.05 -5.49 17.20
C ALA A 300 8.84 -4.91 16.01
N SER A 301 8.79 -5.61 14.87
CA SER A 301 9.42 -5.18 13.61
C SER A 301 8.98 -3.77 13.23
N LYS A 302 9.95 -2.87 13.08
CA LYS A 302 9.74 -1.47 12.68
C LYS A 302 9.41 -1.40 11.18
N LEU A 303 8.48 -0.53 10.78
CA LEU A 303 8.20 -0.22 9.36
C LEU A 303 7.93 -1.47 8.51
N ALA A 304 7.07 -2.37 9.01
CA ALA A 304 6.75 -3.62 8.32
C ALA A 304 5.44 -3.51 7.54
N VAL A 305 5.50 -3.73 6.24
CA VAL A 305 4.30 -3.95 5.40
C VAL A 305 3.69 -5.30 5.74
N ILE A 306 2.41 -5.34 6.07
CA ILE A 306 1.68 -6.56 6.49
C ILE A 306 0.55 -6.95 5.53
N GLY A 307 0.37 -6.16 4.49
CA GLY A 307 -0.66 -6.33 3.49
C GLY A 307 -0.65 -5.15 2.52
N VAL A 308 -1.42 -5.28 1.46
CA VAL A 308 -1.67 -4.21 0.49
C VAL A 308 -3.16 -3.91 0.39
N THR A 309 -3.54 -2.66 0.11
CA THR A 309 -4.93 -2.29 -0.16
C THR A 309 -5.43 -3.09 -1.36
N SER A 310 -6.50 -3.87 -1.17
CA SER A 310 -7.06 -4.75 -2.20
C SER A 310 -8.42 -4.23 -2.68
N TRP A 311 -9.29 -3.84 -1.74
CA TRP A 311 -10.62 -3.37 -2.05
C TRP A 311 -11.20 -2.50 -0.92
N GLY A 312 -12.28 -1.82 -1.22
CA GLY A 312 -13.02 -0.95 -0.33
C GLY A 312 -14.28 -0.47 -1.04
N THR A 313 -15.15 0.26 -0.34
CA THR A 313 -16.35 0.80 -0.99
C THR A 313 -15.99 1.93 -1.96
N SER A 314 -16.51 1.84 -3.19
CA SER A 314 -16.43 2.94 -4.16
C SER A 314 -17.54 3.98 -3.94
N ASP A 315 -18.55 3.68 -3.12
CA ASP A 315 -19.64 4.61 -2.83
C ASP A 315 -19.14 5.71 -1.84
N PRO A 316 -19.15 7.00 -2.23
CA PRO A 316 -18.79 8.10 -1.36
C PRO A 316 -19.66 8.21 -0.09
N ASN A 317 -20.84 7.60 -0.07
CA ASN A 317 -21.82 7.71 1.01
C ASN A 317 -21.93 6.45 1.90
N ALA A 318 -21.28 5.35 1.53
CA ALA A 318 -21.22 4.14 2.36
C ALA A 318 -20.16 4.26 3.46
N ALA A 319 -20.24 3.35 4.45
CA ALA A 319 -19.24 3.24 5.51
C ALA A 319 -17.82 3.14 4.91
N LYS A 320 -16.93 4.01 5.39
CA LYS A 320 -15.59 4.20 4.85
C LYS A 320 -14.64 3.19 5.43
N ASP A 321 -14.64 2.01 4.83
CA ASP A 321 -13.80 0.88 5.19
C ASP A 321 -12.96 0.42 3.99
N ASN A 322 -11.68 0.18 4.24
CA ASN A 322 -10.79 -0.51 3.31
C ASN A 322 -10.34 -1.85 3.85
N TYR A 323 -10.00 -2.72 2.91
CA TYR A 323 -9.60 -4.08 3.16
C TYR A 323 -8.29 -4.39 2.47
N SER A 324 -7.47 -5.15 3.17
CA SER A 324 -6.18 -5.60 2.69
C SER A 324 -6.15 -7.09 2.44
N SER A 325 -5.50 -7.48 1.34
CA SER A 325 -4.95 -8.83 1.24
C SER A 325 -3.77 -8.96 2.18
N GLN A 326 -4.01 -9.70 3.26
CA GLN A 326 -3.06 -9.91 4.34
C GLN A 326 -1.86 -10.76 3.88
N PHE A 327 -0.66 -10.40 4.34
CA PHE A 327 0.51 -11.27 4.22
C PHE A 327 0.43 -12.39 5.26
N ARG A 328 0.26 -13.64 4.80
CA ARG A 328 0.06 -14.78 5.69
C ARG A 328 0.26 -16.12 5.00
N GLN A 329 0.40 -17.16 5.80
CA GLN A 329 0.14 -18.53 5.38
C GLN A 329 -1.35 -18.76 5.15
N ASN A 330 -1.66 -19.49 4.09
CA ASN A 330 -3.01 -19.92 3.73
C ASN A 330 -2.93 -21.28 2.98
N ALA A 331 -4.06 -21.82 2.53
CA ALA A 331 -4.11 -23.13 1.90
C ALA A 331 -3.23 -23.22 0.63
N GLN A 332 -3.15 -22.14 -0.16
CA GLN A 332 -2.33 -22.05 -1.36
C GLN A 332 -0.84 -21.85 -1.05
N TYR A 333 -0.54 -21.18 0.07
CA TYR A 333 0.82 -20.86 0.50
C TYR A 333 1.04 -21.27 1.96
N PRO A 334 1.13 -22.58 2.25
CA PRO A 334 1.11 -23.08 3.62
C PRO A 334 2.48 -23.09 4.30
N ASN A 335 3.59 -22.88 3.58
CA ASN A 335 4.91 -23.11 4.17
C ASN A 335 5.33 -21.98 5.12
N ALA A 336 5.99 -22.37 6.21
CA ALA A 336 6.59 -21.45 7.19
C ALA A 336 7.89 -20.80 6.68
N ASN A 337 8.47 -21.30 5.59
CA ASN A 337 9.66 -20.72 4.95
C ASN A 337 9.62 -20.94 3.43
N TYR A 338 9.91 -19.89 2.67
CA TYR A 338 10.18 -19.93 1.24
C TYR A 338 11.55 -19.33 0.97
N GLY A 339 12.59 -20.17 0.90
CA GLY A 339 13.94 -19.77 0.47
C GLY A 339 14.58 -18.64 1.29
N GLY A 340 14.23 -18.49 2.57
CA GLY A 340 14.74 -17.43 3.44
C GLY A 340 13.94 -16.12 3.38
N TYR A 341 12.90 -16.03 2.54
CA TYR A 341 12.03 -14.85 2.43
C TYR A 341 10.88 -14.84 3.45
N GLY A 342 10.85 -15.77 4.42
CA GLY A 342 9.78 -15.87 5.41
C GLY A 342 8.66 -16.81 4.99
N ALA A 343 7.44 -16.60 5.51
CA ALA A 343 6.32 -17.50 5.32
C ALA A 343 5.20 -16.96 4.43
N GLY A 344 4.36 -17.88 3.96
CA GLY A 344 3.08 -17.55 3.33
C GLY A 344 3.16 -16.94 1.94
N ASN A 345 2.08 -16.27 1.56
CA ASN A 345 1.89 -15.74 0.21
C ASN A 345 3.00 -14.78 -0.23
N ILE A 346 3.34 -13.77 0.57
CA ILE A 346 4.37 -12.78 0.22
C ILE A 346 5.75 -13.43 0.02
N ALA A 347 6.14 -14.35 0.92
CA ALA A 347 7.43 -15.02 0.86
C ALA A 347 7.52 -15.97 -0.34
N SER A 348 6.44 -16.66 -0.66
CA SER A 348 6.35 -17.52 -1.85
C SER A 348 6.58 -16.71 -3.13
N LEU A 349 5.88 -15.58 -3.28
CA LEU A 349 6.03 -14.72 -4.47
C LEU A 349 7.43 -14.12 -4.59
N LEU A 350 8.02 -13.67 -3.48
CA LEU A 350 9.40 -13.19 -3.43
C LEU A 350 10.38 -14.29 -3.82
N ASN A 351 10.26 -15.48 -3.22
CA ASN A 351 11.11 -16.61 -3.55
C ASN A 351 11.03 -16.96 -5.04
N THR A 352 9.84 -16.97 -5.63
CA THR A 352 9.68 -17.19 -7.08
C THR A 352 10.33 -16.07 -7.91
N LEU A 353 10.13 -14.81 -7.56
CA LEU A 353 10.71 -13.68 -8.29
C LEU A 353 12.24 -13.71 -8.22
N CYS A 354 12.77 -13.90 -7.02
CA CYS A 354 14.18 -13.80 -6.72
C CYS A 354 15.00 -14.97 -7.30
N ASN A 355 14.40 -16.14 -7.47
CA ASN A 355 15.01 -17.27 -8.18
C ASN A 355 14.77 -17.26 -9.69
N LYS A 356 13.95 -16.33 -10.21
CA LYS A 356 13.73 -16.20 -11.65
C LYS A 356 15.02 -15.72 -12.32
N ARG A 357 15.31 -16.26 -13.51
CA ARG A 357 16.43 -15.84 -14.34
C ARG A 357 16.30 -14.35 -14.68
N ALA A 358 17.35 -13.59 -14.40
CA ALA A 358 17.40 -12.16 -14.69
C ALA A 358 18.09 -11.90 -16.05
N SER A 359 17.78 -10.76 -16.64
CA SER A 359 18.50 -10.29 -17.84
C SER A 359 19.97 -10.08 -17.49
N GLY A 360 20.88 -10.52 -18.36
CA GLY A 360 22.33 -10.50 -18.08
C GLY A 360 22.89 -11.72 -17.34
N GLY A 361 22.07 -12.72 -16.99
CA GLY A 361 22.52 -13.99 -16.42
C GLY A 361 22.31 -14.11 -14.90
N GLY A 362 22.36 -15.33 -14.35
CA GLY A 362 22.01 -15.57 -12.94
C GLY A 362 20.53 -15.33 -12.64
N THR A 363 20.21 -15.18 -11.35
CA THR A 363 18.86 -14.90 -10.84
C THR A 363 18.75 -13.45 -10.36
N TYR A 364 17.53 -12.96 -10.13
CA TYR A 364 17.32 -11.63 -9.53
C TYR A 364 18.00 -11.51 -8.16
N ALA A 365 18.00 -12.59 -7.36
CA ALA A 365 18.74 -12.65 -6.10
C ALA A 365 20.26 -12.52 -6.33
N SER A 366 20.85 -13.34 -7.22
CA SER A 366 22.30 -13.30 -7.44
C SER A 366 22.79 -11.97 -8.04
N GLN A 367 21.88 -11.18 -8.63
CA GLN A 367 22.18 -9.85 -9.12
C GLN A 367 21.95 -8.74 -8.08
N GLY A 368 21.42 -9.04 -6.89
CA GLY A 368 21.21 -8.08 -5.80
C GLY A 368 19.86 -7.36 -5.79
N TYR A 369 18.88 -7.77 -6.61
CA TYR A 369 17.56 -7.11 -6.61
C TYR A 369 16.77 -7.39 -5.32
N CYS A 370 17.03 -8.54 -4.69
CA CYS A 370 16.25 -9.10 -3.59
C CYS A 370 16.91 -8.96 -2.21
N ASP A 371 18.00 -8.20 -2.14
CA ASP A 371 18.69 -7.87 -0.89
C ASP A 371 17.76 -7.14 0.09
#